data_AF-A0A7V3M6J4-F1
#
_entry.id   AF-A0A7V3M6J4-F1
#
_cell.length_a   1.000
_cell.length_b   1.000
_cell.length_c   1.000
_cell.angle_alpha   90.00
_cell.angle_beta   90.00
_cell.angle_gamma   90.00
#
_symmetry.space_group_name_H-M   'P 1'
#
loop_
_entity.id
_entity.type
_entity.pdbx_description
1 polymer ?
#
loop_
_entity_poly.entity_id
_entity_poly.type
_entity_poly.pdbx_seq_one_letter_code
_entity_poly.pdbx_strand_id
1 'polypeptide(L)'
;MNSALKAAEIMVEKSIYPRIGEIKEGIDPDDFVIKEGVESFYNVLKDSLDIIDFKISLIKKKKIDAKTYHKSKIISYLATTLQKQKDDIIKNEWVKKISEKFQVSEQAILNYMKKIKSISYEQEVKIDQPEHKISSLEMGFIHFLLKKPSLTEQIASFKIESLQSDFAKSLFGEIKEKGESLKIEELCEKYSQYSSIIMKLYIEDIKSDINWESNIREAAAMIEKADEEKKYKQLKSRISSLSDDEMKEFLLLAKKIKLRKGD
;
A
#
# COMPACT_ATOMS: atom_id res chain seq x y z
N MET A 1 -1.50 -6.40 -2.05
CA MET A 1 -0.29 -6.18 -1.22
C MET A 1 0.45 -7.50 -1.06
N ASN A 2 1.77 -7.51 -1.23
CA ASN A 2 2.55 -8.73 -1.13
C ASN A 2 2.60 -9.22 0.33
N SER A 3 1.82 -10.26 0.65
CA SER A 3 1.68 -10.77 2.02
C SER A 3 3.01 -11.25 2.62
N ALA A 4 3.91 -11.78 1.78
CA ALA A 4 5.24 -12.21 2.23
C ALA A 4 6.08 -11.02 2.70
N LEU A 5 6.05 -9.90 1.97
CA LEU A 5 6.73 -8.67 2.39
C LEU A 5 6.19 -8.11 3.70
N LYS A 6 4.85 -8.09 3.87
CA LYS A 6 4.25 -7.62 5.12
C LYS A 6 4.67 -8.49 6.31
N ALA A 7 4.62 -9.81 6.15
CA ALA A 7 5.05 -10.75 7.18
C ALA A 7 6.55 -10.58 7.51
N ALA A 8 7.38 -10.44 6.47
CA ALA A 8 8.82 -10.24 6.63
C ALA A 8 9.13 -8.92 7.37
N GLU A 9 8.44 -7.82 7.07
CA GLU A 9 8.61 -6.55 7.80
C GLU A 9 8.27 -6.70 9.29
N ILE A 10 7.18 -7.40 9.62
CA ILE A 10 6.78 -7.68 11.01
C ILE A 10 7.85 -8.52 11.73
N MET A 11 8.40 -9.53 11.05
CA MET A 11 9.49 -10.36 11.60
C MET A 11 10.74 -9.52 11.89
N VAL A 12 11.14 -8.65 10.97
CA VAL A 12 12.28 -7.73 11.15
C VAL A 12 12.08 -6.80 12.35
N GLU A 13 10.89 -6.24 12.53
CA GLU A 13 10.57 -5.39 13.70
C GLU A 13 10.70 -6.15 15.05
N LYS A 14 10.51 -7.47 15.00
CA LYS A 14 10.68 -8.41 16.12
C LYS A 14 12.08 -9.01 16.20
N SER A 15 13.05 -8.45 15.47
CA SER A 15 14.45 -8.92 15.44
C SER A 15 14.63 -10.35 14.92
N ILE A 16 13.67 -10.83 14.12
CA ILE A 16 13.78 -12.07 13.35
C ILE A 16 14.26 -11.70 11.95
N TYR A 17 15.19 -12.46 11.39
CA TYR A 17 15.75 -12.21 10.05
C TYR A 17 15.12 -13.18 9.02
N PRO A 18 14.04 -12.77 8.33
CA PRO A 18 13.38 -13.61 7.34
C PRO A 18 14.12 -13.65 6.01
N ARG A 19 13.97 -14.76 5.29
CA ARG A 19 14.29 -14.85 3.86
C ARG A 19 13.03 -15.23 3.07
N ILE A 20 12.96 -14.78 1.83
CA ILE A 20 11.80 -14.93 0.94
C ILE A 20 12.24 -15.76 -0.26
N GLY A 21 11.72 -16.99 -0.36
CA GLY A 21 11.83 -17.82 -1.56
C GLY A 21 10.69 -17.49 -2.53
N GLU A 22 11.01 -17.35 -3.82
CA GLU A 22 10.03 -17.08 -4.87
C GLU A 22 9.88 -18.33 -5.75
N ILE A 23 8.65 -18.83 -5.86
CA ILE A 23 8.26 -19.90 -6.80
C ILE A 23 7.54 -19.29 -8.00
N LYS A 24 7.39 -20.06 -9.08
CA LYS A 24 6.66 -19.63 -10.27
C LYS A 24 5.23 -19.21 -9.88
N GLU A 25 4.77 -18.11 -10.48
CA GLU A 25 3.48 -17.52 -10.14
C GLU A 25 2.31 -18.46 -10.48
N GLY A 26 1.29 -18.48 -9.62
CA GLY A 26 0.08 -19.31 -9.80
C GLY A 26 0.23 -20.77 -9.36
N ILE A 27 1.30 -21.12 -8.64
CA ILE A 27 1.53 -22.45 -8.08
C ILE A 27 1.76 -22.32 -6.57
N ASP A 28 1.04 -23.09 -5.76
CA ASP A 28 1.26 -23.14 -4.31
C ASP A 28 2.45 -24.06 -3.97
N PRO A 29 3.06 -23.95 -2.76
CA PRO A 29 4.30 -24.67 -2.44
C PRO A 29 4.20 -26.19 -2.51
N ASP A 30 3.05 -26.76 -2.14
CA ASP A 30 2.74 -28.18 -2.24
C ASP A 30 2.68 -28.64 -3.69
N ASP A 31 1.93 -27.91 -4.53
CA ASP A 31 1.86 -28.13 -5.97
C ASP A 31 3.23 -28.01 -6.64
N PHE A 32 4.05 -27.06 -6.20
CA PHE A 32 5.41 -26.86 -6.72
C PHE A 32 6.29 -28.08 -6.41
N VAL A 33 6.24 -28.61 -5.18
CA VAL A 33 6.99 -29.82 -4.80
C VAL A 33 6.53 -31.02 -5.62
N ILE A 34 5.22 -31.16 -5.86
CA ILE A 34 4.66 -32.25 -6.67
C ILE A 34 5.12 -32.14 -8.13
N LYS A 35 5.13 -30.93 -8.71
CA LYS A 35 5.43 -30.70 -10.15
C LYS A 35 6.92 -30.69 -10.45
N GLU A 36 7.71 -30.00 -9.61
CA GLU A 36 9.12 -29.68 -9.89
C GLU A 36 10.08 -30.50 -9.01
N GLY A 37 9.56 -31.22 -8.01
CA GLY A 37 10.33 -32.09 -7.13
C GLY A 37 10.95 -31.38 -5.91
N VAL A 38 11.34 -32.19 -4.93
CA VAL A 38 11.91 -31.74 -3.66
C VAL A 38 13.26 -31.03 -3.85
N GLU A 39 14.10 -31.48 -4.78
CA GLU A 39 15.39 -30.85 -5.07
C GLU A 39 15.23 -29.41 -5.59
N SER A 40 14.26 -29.18 -6.48
CA SER A 40 13.93 -27.84 -6.97
C SER A 40 13.44 -26.94 -5.84
N PHE A 41 12.67 -27.47 -4.90
CA PHE A 41 12.23 -26.72 -3.73
C PHE A 41 13.38 -26.35 -2.80
N TYR A 42 14.35 -27.25 -2.59
CA TYR A 42 15.56 -26.91 -1.85
C TYR A 42 16.39 -25.80 -2.51
N ASN A 43 16.44 -25.77 -3.85
CA ASN A 43 17.09 -24.66 -4.56
C ASN A 43 16.38 -23.33 -4.30
N VAL A 44 15.04 -23.30 -4.29
CA VAL A 44 14.26 -22.10 -3.93
C VAL A 44 14.59 -21.60 -2.51
N LEU A 45 14.73 -22.51 -1.54
CA LEU A 45 15.11 -22.15 -0.18
C LEU A 45 16.55 -21.62 -0.10
N LYS A 46 17.47 -22.23 -0.84
CA LYS A 46 18.88 -21.83 -0.90
C LYS A 46 19.04 -20.44 -1.52
N ASP A 47 18.31 -20.18 -2.60
CA ASP A 47 18.33 -18.93 -3.37
C ASP A 47 17.39 -17.86 -2.80
N SER A 48 16.74 -18.13 -1.66
CA SER A 48 15.87 -17.18 -0.98
C SER A 48 16.57 -15.86 -0.71
N LEU A 49 15.88 -14.76 -0.93
CA LEU A 49 16.44 -13.42 -0.78
C LEU A 49 16.15 -12.87 0.60
N ASP A 50 17.07 -12.08 1.15
CA ASP A 50 16.68 -11.25 2.30
C ASP A 50 15.64 -10.19 1.87
N ILE A 51 15.01 -9.53 2.84
CA ILE A 51 13.94 -8.57 2.56
C ILE A 51 14.39 -7.38 1.67
N ILE A 52 15.63 -6.92 1.80
CA ILE A 52 16.15 -5.80 1.00
C ILE A 52 16.44 -6.28 -0.42
N ASP A 53 17.09 -7.42 -0.57
CA ASP A 53 17.38 -8.04 -1.87
C ASP A 53 16.09 -8.37 -2.61
N PHE A 54 15.07 -8.85 -1.89
CA PHE A 54 13.74 -9.08 -2.45
C PHE A 54 13.09 -7.77 -2.92
N LYS A 55 13.08 -6.70 -2.11
CA LYS A 55 12.55 -5.39 -2.54
C LYS A 55 13.31 -4.82 -3.75
N ILE A 56 14.63 -4.96 -3.77
CA ILE A 56 15.48 -4.59 -4.92
C ILE A 56 15.07 -5.39 -6.17
N SER A 57 14.78 -6.69 -6.03
CA SER A 57 14.32 -7.51 -7.14
C SER A 57 13.00 -6.99 -7.72
N LEU A 58 12.05 -6.57 -6.87
CA LEU A 58 10.78 -5.99 -7.32
C LEU A 58 10.97 -4.67 -8.06
N ILE A 59 11.85 -3.80 -7.56
CA ILE A 59 12.19 -2.54 -8.22
C ILE A 59 12.75 -2.80 -9.63
N LYS A 60 13.64 -3.79 -9.78
CA LYS A 60 14.19 -4.18 -11.09
C LYS A 60 13.11 -4.71 -12.03
N LYS A 61 12.18 -5.55 -11.55
CA LYS A 61 11.06 -6.09 -12.35
C LYS A 61 10.20 -4.96 -12.94
N LYS A 62 10.07 -3.84 -12.23
CA LYS A 62 9.31 -2.66 -12.69
C LYS A 62 10.02 -1.81 -13.73
N LYS A 63 11.28 -2.13 -14.09
CA LYS A 63 12.09 -1.36 -15.06
C LYS A 63 12.11 0.15 -14.75
N ILE A 64 12.06 0.51 -13.46
CA ILE A 64 12.12 1.91 -13.04
C ILE A 64 13.51 2.43 -13.43
N ASP A 65 13.55 3.37 -14.36
CA ASP A 65 14.79 3.95 -14.85
C ASP A 65 15.54 4.62 -13.69
N ALA A 66 16.83 4.30 -13.52
CA ALA A 66 17.65 4.77 -12.41
C ALA A 66 18.15 6.21 -12.61
N LYS A 67 17.35 7.08 -13.24
CA LYS A 67 17.59 8.53 -13.27
C LYS A 67 17.57 9.09 -11.86
N THR A 68 18.37 10.12 -11.60
CA THR A 68 18.65 10.66 -10.24
C THR A 68 17.40 10.90 -9.39
N TYR A 69 16.31 11.39 -9.99
CA TYR A 69 15.05 11.61 -9.30
C TYR A 69 14.40 10.32 -8.79
N HIS A 70 14.36 9.26 -9.62
CA HIS A 70 13.81 7.96 -9.24
C HIS A 70 14.65 7.29 -8.16
N LYS A 71 15.97 7.49 -8.14
CA LYS A 71 16.84 6.96 -7.08
C LYS A 71 16.37 7.43 -5.71
N SER A 72 16.11 8.73 -5.53
CA SER A 72 15.63 9.27 -4.25
C SER A 72 14.33 8.59 -3.78
N LYS A 73 13.40 8.32 -4.70
CA LYS A 73 12.10 7.68 -4.40
C LYS A 73 12.24 6.17 -4.13
N ILE A 74 13.17 5.51 -4.81
CA ILE A 74 13.52 4.12 -4.52
C ILE A 74 14.16 4.02 -3.13
N ILE A 75 15.10 4.90 -2.82
CA ILE A 75 15.74 4.96 -1.51
C ILE A 75 14.69 5.24 -0.42
N SER A 76 13.69 6.07 -0.68
CA SER A 76 12.61 6.30 0.27
C SER A 76 11.77 5.07 0.56
N TYR A 77 11.44 4.29 -0.46
CA TYR A 77 10.77 3.01 -0.29
C TYR A 77 11.61 2.02 0.52
N LEU A 78 12.91 1.88 0.20
CA LEU A 78 13.81 0.95 0.90
C LEU A 78 14.12 1.39 2.34
N ALA A 79 14.21 2.69 2.59
CA ALA A 79 14.49 3.26 3.90
C ALA A 79 13.43 2.91 4.94
N THR A 80 12.16 2.71 4.52
CA THR A 80 11.11 2.24 5.44
C THR A 80 11.44 0.89 6.08
N THR A 81 12.11 -0.02 5.34
CA THR A 81 12.59 -1.29 5.89
C THR A 81 13.81 -1.08 6.79
N LEU A 82 14.75 -0.23 6.37
CA LEU A 82 15.97 0.05 7.14
C LEU A 82 15.65 0.62 8.52
N GLN A 83 14.59 1.44 8.63
CA GLN A 83 14.16 2.03 9.90
C GLN A 83 13.60 0.99 10.89
N LYS A 84 12.98 -0.08 10.37
CA LYS A 84 12.43 -1.18 11.17
C LYS A 84 13.50 -2.11 11.73
N GLN A 85 14.67 -2.14 11.10
CA GLN A 85 15.80 -2.96 11.56
C GLN A 85 16.42 -2.36 12.81
N LYS A 86 16.44 -3.13 13.89
CA LYS A 86 17.01 -2.73 15.18
C LYS A 86 18.50 -3.07 15.29
N ASP A 87 18.94 -4.13 14.62
CA ASP A 87 20.35 -4.52 14.59
C ASP A 87 21.16 -3.60 13.67
N ASP A 88 22.12 -2.88 14.24
CA ASP A 88 22.93 -1.90 13.51
C ASP A 88 23.92 -2.54 12.54
N ILE A 89 24.38 -3.77 12.79
CA ILE A 89 25.27 -4.50 11.89
C ILE A 89 24.49 -4.87 10.63
N ILE A 90 23.31 -5.49 10.79
CA ILE A 90 22.45 -5.86 9.66
C ILE A 90 21.99 -4.61 8.90
N LYS A 91 21.65 -3.54 9.62
CA LYS A 91 21.26 -2.27 9.01
C LYS A 91 22.38 -1.68 8.16
N ASN A 92 23.62 -1.69 8.65
CA ASN A 92 24.79 -1.19 7.91
C ASN A 92 25.06 -2.05 6.67
N GLU A 93 24.95 -3.38 6.78
CA GLU A 93 25.07 -4.27 5.62
C GLU A 93 24.01 -3.95 4.55
N TRP A 94 22.76 -3.74 4.97
CA TRP A 94 21.69 -3.34 4.06
C TRP A 94 21.93 -1.96 3.43
N VAL A 95 22.43 -0.99 4.18
CA VAL A 95 22.81 0.33 3.63
C VAL A 95 23.90 0.19 2.58
N LYS A 96 24.93 -0.62 2.85
CA LYS A 96 26.01 -0.92 1.90
C LYS A 96 25.47 -1.57 0.62
N LYS A 97 24.63 -2.60 0.73
CA LYS A 97 23.98 -3.25 -0.42
C LYS A 97 23.21 -2.25 -1.30
N ILE A 98 22.43 -1.37 -0.67
CA ILE A 98 21.64 -0.35 -1.38
C ILE A 98 22.57 0.68 -2.05
N SER A 99 23.61 1.12 -1.35
CA SER A 99 24.63 2.06 -1.86
C SER A 99 25.27 1.53 -3.15
N GLU A 100 25.76 0.29 -3.12
CA GLU A 100 26.38 -0.37 -4.28
C GLU A 100 25.39 -0.56 -5.43
N LYS A 101 24.16 -1.00 -5.12
CA LYS A 101 23.15 -1.31 -6.13
C LYS A 101 22.67 -0.08 -6.89
N PHE A 102 22.50 1.04 -6.20
CA PHE A 102 21.95 2.27 -6.78
C PHE A 102 23.00 3.35 -7.04
N GLN A 103 24.27 3.10 -6.72
CA GLN A 103 25.38 4.05 -6.85
C GLN A 103 25.07 5.38 -6.15
N VAL A 104 24.72 5.29 -4.86
CA VAL A 104 24.44 6.41 -3.97
C VAL A 104 25.30 6.22 -2.73
N SER A 105 25.95 7.27 -2.22
CA SER A 105 26.81 7.10 -1.04
C SER A 105 26.01 6.63 0.19
N GLU A 106 26.62 5.75 0.99
CA GLU A 106 26.04 5.30 2.27
C GLU A 106 25.66 6.48 3.16
N GLN A 107 26.52 7.51 3.21
CA GLN A 107 26.24 8.73 3.96
C GLN A 107 24.98 9.45 3.50
N ALA A 108 24.70 9.49 2.19
CA ALA A 108 23.48 10.10 1.67
C ALA A 108 22.25 9.29 2.10
N ILE A 109 22.32 7.96 2.08
CA ILE A 109 21.24 7.07 2.55
C ILE A 109 20.99 7.29 4.05
N LEU A 110 22.05 7.31 4.86
CA LEU A 110 21.95 7.52 6.31
C LEU A 110 21.38 8.91 6.64
N ASN A 111 21.82 9.96 5.95
CA ASN A 111 21.28 11.31 6.11
C ASN A 111 19.80 11.37 5.72
N TYR A 112 19.44 10.67 4.64
CA TYR A 112 18.05 10.57 4.21
C TYR A 112 17.19 9.86 5.27
N MET A 113 17.66 8.75 5.85
CA MET A 113 16.96 8.08 6.96
C MET A 113 16.75 8.97 8.18
N LYS A 114 17.73 9.83 8.52
CA LYS A 114 17.60 10.80 9.61
C LYS A 114 16.55 11.86 9.28
N LYS A 115 16.53 12.36 8.04
CA LYS A 115 15.52 13.31 7.56
C LYS A 115 14.11 12.69 7.53
N ILE A 116 13.97 11.42 7.13
CA ILE A 116 12.69 10.74 7.24
C ILE A 116 12.30 10.64 8.71
N LYS A 117 13.19 10.28 9.65
CA LYS A 117 12.83 10.20 11.07
C LYS A 117 12.28 11.53 11.62
N SER A 118 12.81 12.68 11.20
CA SER A 118 12.28 13.99 11.62
C SER A 118 10.92 14.29 10.99
N ILE A 119 10.76 14.00 9.69
CA ILE A 119 9.49 14.20 8.97
C ILE A 119 8.43 13.20 9.44
N SER A 120 8.80 11.95 9.67
CA SER A 120 7.93 10.90 10.16
C SER A 120 7.55 11.15 11.61
N TYR A 121 8.37 11.81 12.43
CA TYR A 121 7.91 12.24 13.76
C TYR A 121 6.84 13.33 13.65
N GLU A 122 7.01 14.33 12.78
CA GLU A 122 6.00 15.36 12.51
C GLU A 122 4.75 14.82 11.81
N GLN A 123 4.91 13.80 10.95
CA GLN A 123 3.84 13.15 10.22
C GLN A 123 3.16 12.04 11.02
N GLU A 124 3.86 11.24 11.84
CA GLU A 124 3.27 10.29 12.79
C GLU A 124 2.43 11.08 13.78
N VAL A 125 2.90 12.21 14.32
CA VAL A 125 2.05 13.09 15.17
C VAL A 125 0.78 13.57 14.45
N LYS A 126 0.78 13.67 13.11
CA LYS A 126 -0.40 14.01 12.29
C LYS A 126 -1.22 12.79 11.81
N ILE A 127 -0.60 11.62 11.60
CA ILE A 127 -1.18 10.39 11.04
C ILE A 127 -1.70 9.46 12.17
N ASP A 128 -1.11 9.50 13.36
CA ASP A 128 -1.60 8.82 14.58
C ASP A 128 -2.79 9.54 15.20
N GLN A 129 -3.19 10.71 14.68
CA GLN A 129 -4.54 11.19 14.93
C GLN A 129 -5.54 10.20 14.29
N PRO A 130 -6.58 9.77 15.03
CA PRO A 130 -7.52 8.74 14.56
C PRO A 130 -8.22 9.09 13.23
N GLU A 131 -8.20 10.35 12.83
CA GLU A 131 -8.82 10.88 11.61
C GLU A 131 -7.99 10.64 10.33
N HIS A 132 -6.69 10.37 10.44
CA HIS A 132 -5.77 10.30 9.29
C HIS A 132 -5.22 8.90 8.98
N LYS A 133 -5.63 7.87 9.73
CA LYS A 133 -5.16 6.49 9.52
C LYS A 133 -5.82 5.89 8.27
N ILE A 134 -5.03 5.65 7.23
CA ILE A 134 -5.50 5.01 5.97
C ILE A 134 -5.98 3.58 6.30
N SER A 135 -7.24 3.28 5.99
CA SER A 135 -7.76 1.92 6.21
C SER A 135 -7.13 0.93 5.22
N SER A 136 -7.01 -0.34 5.61
CA SER A 136 -6.48 -1.37 4.70
C SER A 136 -7.35 -1.55 3.45
N LEU A 137 -8.66 -1.28 3.57
CA LEU A 137 -9.61 -1.33 2.46
C LEU A 137 -9.34 -0.21 1.44
N GLU A 138 -9.23 1.04 1.90
CA GLU A 138 -8.90 2.19 1.03
C GLU A 138 -7.52 2.04 0.41
N MET A 139 -6.54 1.55 1.19
CA MET A 139 -5.19 1.29 0.68
C MET A 139 -5.20 0.24 -0.44
N GLY A 140 -5.96 -0.84 -0.27
CA GLY A 140 -6.14 -1.87 -1.31
C GLY A 140 -6.86 -1.34 -2.54
N PHE A 141 -7.91 -0.55 -2.35
CA PHE A 141 -8.66 0.11 -3.40
C PHE A 141 -7.77 1.02 -4.27
N ILE A 142 -6.96 1.88 -3.64
CA ILE A 142 -6.00 2.73 -4.35
C ILE A 142 -4.90 1.90 -5.02
N HIS A 143 -4.44 0.80 -4.39
CA HIS A 143 -3.48 -0.11 -5.01
C HIS A 143 -4.01 -0.70 -6.32
N PHE A 144 -5.28 -1.14 -6.35
CA PHE A 144 -5.92 -1.65 -7.56
C PHE A 144 -5.96 -0.60 -8.67
N LEU A 145 -6.43 0.62 -8.35
CA LEU A 145 -6.58 1.69 -9.32
C LEU A 145 -5.23 2.20 -9.84
N LEU A 146 -4.19 2.24 -9.01
CA LEU A 146 -2.83 2.58 -9.48
C LEU A 146 -2.28 1.54 -10.46
N LYS A 147 -2.67 0.27 -10.33
CA LYS A 147 -2.23 -0.81 -11.24
C LYS A 147 -3.04 -0.85 -12.52
N LYS A 148 -4.32 -0.50 -12.46
CA LYS A 148 -5.23 -0.45 -13.61
C LYS A 148 -6.14 0.79 -13.54
N PRO A 149 -5.65 1.97 -13.96
CA PRO A 149 -6.41 3.21 -13.94
C PRO A 149 -7.74 3.14 -14.71
N SER A 150 -7.78 2.40 -15.81
CA SER A 150 -9.00 2.13 -16.60
C SER A 150 -10.16 1.55 -15.79
N LEU A 151 -9.91 0.87 -14.66
CA LEU A 151 -10.98 0.34 -13.81
C LEU A 151 -11.82 1.43 -13.12
N THR A 152 -11.39 2.69 -13.16
CA THR A 152 -12.22 3.83 -12.71
C THR A 152 -13.56 3.91 -13.46
N GLU A 153 -13.63 3.41 -14.70
CA GLU A 153 -14.87 3.32 -15.48
C GLU A 153 -15.88 2.36 -14.85
N GLN A 154 -15.41 1.27 -14.23
CA GLN A 154 -16.25 0.26 -13.58
C GLN A 154 -16.91 0.75 -12.29
N ILE A 155 -16.50 1.92 -11.81
CA ILE A 155 -16.96 2.57 -10.58
C ILE A 155 -17.32 4.03 -10.85
N ALA A 156 -17.86 4.34 -12.03
CA ALA A 156 -18.19 5.71 -12.43
C ALA A 156 -19.13 6.44 -11.44
N SER A 157 -20.01 5.69 -10.77
CA SER A 157 -20.94 6.22 -9.75
C SER A 157 -20.35 6.34 -8.35
N PHE A 158 -19.11 5.89 -8.12
CA PHE A 158 -18.47 5.91 -6.82
C PHE A 158 -18.23 7.34 -6.34
N LYS A 159 -18.60 7.60 -5.08
CA LYS A 159 -18.48 8.91 -4.46
C LYS A 159 -17.15 9.06 -3.75
N ILE A 160 -16.30 9.97 -4.23
CA ILE A 160 -14.98 10.28 -3.64
C ILE A 160 -15.09 10.70 -2.16
N GLU A 161 -16.21 11.32 -1.78
CA GLU A 161 -16.51 11.74 -0.40
C GLU A 161 -16.64 10.57 0.57
N SER A 162 -16.85 9.35 0.06
CA SER A 162 -16.92 8.13 0.88
C SER A 162 -15.54 7.69 1.39
N LEU A 163 -14.46 8.11 0.71
CA LEU A 163 -13.10 7.89 1.20
C LEU A 163 -12.88 8.75 2.44
N GLN A 164 -12.26 8.17 3.47
CA GLN A 164 -12.00 8.86 4.72
C GLN A 164 -10.62 9.51 4.71
N SER A 165 -9.63 8.86 4.11
CA SER A 165 -8.26 9.39 4.08
C SER A 165 -8.04 10.42 2.97
N ASP A 166 -7.38 11.53 3.32
CA ASP A 166 -6.91 12.53 2.35
C ASP A 166 -5.94 11.95 1.32
N PHE A 167 -5.13 10.96 1.71
CA PHE A 167 -4.30 10.20 0.78
C PHE A 167 -5.14 9.52 -0.29
N ALA A 168 -6.17 8.79 0.12
CA ALA A 168 -7.02 8.03 -0.80
C ALA A 168 -7.81 8.96 -1.72
N LYS A 169 -8.38 10.05 -1.18
CA LYS A 169 -9.08 11.08 -1.98
C LYS A 169 -8.16 11.68 -3.03
N SER A 170 -6.97 12.12 -2.61
CA SER A 170 -6.00 12.78 -3.50
C SER A 170 -5.61 11.87 -4.66
N LEU A 171 -5.22 10.63 -4.36
CA LEU A 171 -4.78 9.68 -5.39
C LEU A 171 -5.93 9.23 -6.28
N PHE A 172 -7.12 8.98 -5.72
CA PHE A 172 -8.28 8.63 -6.52
C PHE A 172 -8.60 9.73 -7.55
N GLY A 173 -8.56 11.00 -7.13
CA GLY A 173 -8.76 12.15 -8.02
C GLY A 173 -7.78 12.16 -9.18
N GLU A 174 -6.47 12.03 -8.90
CA GLU A 174 -5.43 11.98 -9.94
C GLU A 174 -5.59 10.80 -10.88
N ILE A 175 -5.88 9.61 -10.35
CA ILE A 175 -6.04 8.40 -11.15
C ILE A 175 -7.26 8.54 -12.07
N LYS A 176 -8.37 9.08 -11.56
CA LYS A 176 -9.58 9.32 -12.34
C LYS A 176 -9.37 10.38 -13.43
N GLU A 177 -8.61 11.43 -13.14
CA GLU A 177 -8.33 12.51 -14.09
C GLU A 177 -7.37 12.06 -15.20
N LYS A 178 -6.26 11.41 -14.83
CA LYS A 178 -5.17 11.09 -15.76
C LYS A 178 -5.31 9.72 -16.42
N GLY A 179 -6.06 8.79 -15.82
CA GLY A 179 -6.24 7.43 -16.31
C GLY A 179 -4.90 6.74 -16.59
N GLU A 180 -4.80 6.07 -17.75
CA GLU A 180 -3.58 5.36 -18.18
C GLU A 180 -2.39 6.29 -18.49
N SER A 181 -2.60 7.61 -18.56
CA SER A 181 -1.52 8.59 -18.74
C SER A 181 -0.85 8.99 -17.41
N LEU A 182 -1.30 8.44 -16.27
CA LEU A 182 -0.75 8.73 -14.96
C LEU A 182 0.73 8.33 -14.87
N LYS A 183 1.57 9.31 -14.51
CA LYS A 183 3.00 9.08 -14.23
C LYS A 183 3.26 9.10 -12.73
N ILE A 184 3.96 8.08 -12.25
CA ILE A 184 4.27 7.90 -10.83
C ILE A 184 5.21 8.99 -10.33
N GLU A 185 6.07 9.51 -11.21
CA GLU A 185 7.03 10.56 -10.90
C GLU A 185 6.29 11.85 -10.54
N GLU A 186 5.37 12.27 -11.41
CA GLU A 186 4.51 13.45 -11.23
C GLU A 186 3.68 13.30 -9.94
N LEU A 187 3.14 12.10 -9.70
CA LEU A 187 2.35 11.81 -8.50
C LEU A 187 3.20 11.93 -7.22
N CYS A 188 4.43 11.42 -7.26
CA CYS A 188 5.38 11.51 -6.14
C CYS A 188 5.95 12.92 -5.92
N GLU A 189 5.97 13.78 -6.94
CA GLU A 189 6.31 15.20 -6.81
C GLU A 189 5.17 15.96 -6.14
N LYS A 190 3.96 15.84 -6.71
CA LYS A 190 2.76 16.52 -6.24
C LYS A 190 2.40 16.15 -4.80
N TYR A 191 2.54 14.87 -4.45
CA TYR A 191 2.23 14.34 -3.13
C TYR A 191 3.49 13.82 -2.42
N SER A 192 4.49 14.71 -2.27
CA SER A 192 5.78 14.37 -1.69
C SER A 192 5.68 13.70 -0.31
N GLN A 193 4.69 14.08 0.51
CA GLN A 193 4.41 13.49 1.82
C GLN A 193 3.98 12.02 1.75
N TYR A 194 3.42 11.59 0.63
CA TYR A 194 2.94 10.22 0.41
C TYR A 194 3.86 9.42 -0.51
N SER A 195 4.99 9.98 -0.91
CA SER A 195 5.84 9.42 -1.95
C SER A 195 6.36 8.01 -1.63
N SER A 196 6.69 7.71 -0.37
CA SER A 196 7.10 6.36 0.04
C SER A 196 5.97 5.33 -0.13
N ILE A 197 4.74 5.72 0.20
CA ILE A 197 3.53 4.89 0.09
C ILE A 197 3.17 4.69 -1.38
N ILE A 198 3.19 5.76 -2.18
CA ILE A 198 2.95 5.70 -3.64
C ILE A 198 3.95 4.74 -4.30
N MET A 199 5.25 4.90 -4.01
CA MET A 199 6.28 4.02 -4.55
C MET A 199 6.09 2.57 -4.11
N LYS A 200 5.71 2.34 -2.84
CA LYS A 200 5.37 1.01 -2.34
C LYS A 200 4.25 0.37 -3.17
N LEU A 201 3.14 1.07 -3.36
CA LEU A 201 2.00 0.56 -4.13
C LEU A 201 2.38 0.30 -5.59
N TYR A 202 3.21 1.17 -6.18
CA TYR A 202 3.66 1.00 -7.55
C TYR A 202 4.60 -0.20 -7.72
N ILE A 203 5.56 -0.37 -6.81
CA ILE A 203 6.56 -1.45 -6.86
C ILE A 203 5.95 -2.81 -6.55
N GLU A 204 5.17 -2.89 -5.46
CA GLU A 204 4.60 -4.16 -5.01
C GLU A 204 3.48 -4.59 -5.94
N ASP A 205 3.55 -5.82 -6.44
CA ASP A 205 2.52 -6.39 -7.29
C ASP A 205 1.34 -6.94 -6.49
N ILE A 206 0.24 -7.07 -7.22
CA ILE A 206 -0.96 -7.76 -6.79
C ILE A 206 -0.95 -9.11 -7.49
N LYS A 207 -1.36 -10.17 -6.81
CA LYS A 207 -1.41 -11.52 -7.38
C LYS A 207 -2.14 -11.51 -8.72
N SER A 208 -1.61 -12.22 -9.72
CA SER A 208 -2.15 -12.22 -11.09
C SER A 208 -3.47 -12.96 -11.27
N ASP A 209 -3.83 -13.88 -10.37
CA ASP A 209 -4.99 -14.77 -10.43
C ASP A 209 -6.32 -14.15 -9.99
N ILE A 210 -6.33 -12.85 -9.67
CA ILE A 210 -7.51 -12.18 -9.14
C ILE A 210 -8.45 -11.65 -10.24
N ASN A 211 -9.75 -11.59 -9.92
CA ASN A 211 -10.71 -10.85 -10.73
C ASN A 211 -10.68 -9.36 -10.39
N TRP A 212 -9.97 -8.58 -11.18
CA TRP A 212 -9.77 -7.14 -10.95
C TRP A 212 -11.08 -6.35 -10.91
N GLU A 213 -12.03 -6.63 -11.80
CA GLU A 213 -13.30 -5.90 -11.90
C GLU A 213 -14.22 -6.18 -10.71
N SER A 214 -14.36 -7.46 -10.31
CA SER A 214 -15.16 -7.81 -9.13
C SER A 214 -14.57 -7.17 -7.88
N ASN A 215 -13.25 -7.31 -7.69
CA ASN A 215 -12.57 -6.80 -6.51
C ASN A 215 -12.68 -5.27 -6.38
N ILE A 216 -12.57 -4.51 -7.47
CA ILE A 216 -12.70 -3.05 -7.40
C ILE A 216 -14.14 -2.62 -7.08
N ARG A 217 -15.15 -3.27 -7.68
CA ARG A 217 -16.57 -2.98 -7.39
C ARG A 217 -16.94 -3.33 -5.96
N GLU A 218 -16.48 -4.48 -5.47
CA GLU A 218 -16.68 -4.90 -4.08
C GLU A 218 -15.99 -3.94 -3.11
N ALA A 219 -14.73 -3.57 -3.38
CA ALA A 219 -14.01 -2.61 -2.54
C ALA A 219 -14.72 -1.24 -2.51
N ALA A 220 -15.17 -0.73 -3.65
CA ALA A 220 -15.95 0.50 -3.74
C ALA A 220 -17.25 0.42 -2.91
N ALA A 221 -18.03 -0.66 -3.08
CA ALA A 221 -19.27 -0.86 -2.34
C ALA A 221 -19.04 -1.00 -0.82
N MET A 222 -17.96 -1.67 -0.40
CA MET A 222 -17.59 -1.78 1.01
C MET A 222 -17.19 -0.43 1.61
N ILE A 223 -16.47 0.42 0.86
CA ILE A 223 -16.10 1.78 1.29
C ILE A 223 -17.35 2.64 1.47
N GLU A 224 -18.25 2.66 0.49
CA GLU A 224 -19.50 3.44 0.59
C GLU A 224 -20.38 2.95 1.73
N LYS A 225 -20.47 1.63 1.93
CA LYS A 225 -21.19 1.05 3.07
C LYS A 225 -20.57 1.48 4.40
N ALA A 226 -19.25 1.48 4.52
CA ALA A 226 -18.56 1.90 5.74
C ALA A 226 -18.79 3.39 6.03
N ASP A 227 -18.78 4.25 5.01
CA ASP A 227 -19.10 5.67 5.15
C ASP A 227 -20.56 5.90 5.58
N GLU A 228 -21.52 5.22 4.94
CA GLU A 228 -22.93 5.27 5.32
C GLU A 228 -23.16 4.82 6.77
N GLU A 229 -22.50 3.76 7.22
CA GLU A 229 -22.56 3.29 8.60
C GLU A 229 -21.94 4.29 9.59
N LYS A 230 -20.85 4.97 9.21
CA LYS A 230 -20.22 6.03 10.01
C LYS A 230 -21.15 7.23 10.16
N LYS A 231 -21.72 7.73 9.04
CA LYS A 231 -22.69 8.83 9.03
C LYS A 231 -23.92 8.49 9.86
N TYR A 232 -24.46 7.29 9.70
CA TYR A 232 -25.58 6.81 10.51
C TYR A 232 -25.27 6.85 12.02
N LYS A 233 -24.10 6.34 12.44
CA LYS A 233 -23.69 6.38 13.85
C LYS A 233 -23.55 7.81 14.37
N GLN A 234 -22.97 8.72 13.57
CA GLN A 234 -22.82 10.13 13.92
C GLN A 234 -24.18 10.80 14.12
N LEU A 235 -25.09 10.69 13.16
CA LEU A 235 -26.45 11.24 13.25
C LEU A 235 -27.23 10.63 14.42
N LYS A 236 -27.14 9.32 14.62
CA LYS A 236 -27.79 8.62 15.76
C LYS A 236 -27.33 9.17 17.11
N SER A 237 -26.05 9.53 17.25
CA SER A 237 -25.50 10.04 18.52
C SER A 237 -26.07 11.40 18.93
N ARG A 238 -26.59 12.18 17.97
CA ARG A 238 -27.16 13.50 18.15
C ARG A 238 -28.61 13.59 17.66
N ILE A 239 -29.34 12.47 17.71
CA ILE A 239 -30.69 12.35 17.12
C ILE A 239 -31.67 13.40 17.63
N SER A 240 -31.53 13.84 18.88
CA SER A 240 -32.38 14.85 19.53
C SER A 240 -32.13 16.28 19.05
N SER A 241 -31.04 16.52 18.31
CA SER A 241 -30.64 17.85 17.83
C SER A 241 -30.41 17.90 16.32
N LEU A 242 -30.98 16.94 15.57
CA LEU A 242 -30.90 16.95 14.11
C LEU A 242 -31.83 18.01 13.52
N SER A 243 -31.36 18.67 12.47
CA SER A 243 -32.22 19.44 11.57
C SER A 243 -33.19 18.54 10.80
N ASP A 244 -34.23 19.12 10.19
CA ASP A 244 -35.21 18.36 9.39
C ASP A 244 -34.56 17.59 8.24
N ASP A 245 -33.52 18.15 7.61
CA ASP A 245 -32.81 17.50 6.50
C ASP A 245 -31.88 16.39 6.98
N GLU A 246 -31.19 16.58 8.10
CA GLU A 246 -30.41 15.50 8.74
C GLU A 246 -31.30 14.37 9.24
N MET A 247 -32.51 14.67 9.72
CA MET A 247 -33.49 13.65 10.13
C MET A 247 -33.96 12.82 8.93
N LYS A 248 -34.24 13.45 7.77
CA LYS A 248 -34.55 12.72 6.53
C LYS A 248 -33.39 11.83 6.09
N GLU A 249 -32.17 12.34 6.13
CA GLU A 249 -30.97 11.56 5.79
C GLU A 249 -30.80 10.37 6.75
N PHE A 250 -30.97 10.59 8.05
CA PHE A 250 -30.92 9.55 9.07
C PHE A 250 -31.91 8.42 8.79
N LEU A 251 -33.17 8.74 8.49
CA LEU A 251 -34.22 7.76 8.17
C LEU A 251 -33.90 6.96 6.90
N LEU A 252 -33.35 7.64 5.88
CA LEU A 252 -32.93 6.98 4.63
C LEU A 252 -31.79 5.98 4.88
N LEU A 253 -30.77 6.39 5.63
CA LEU A 253 -29.65 5.53 6.03
C LEU A 253 -30.13 4.34 6.88
N ALA A 254 -31.05 4.58 7.83
CA ALA A 254 -31.63 3.53 8.67
C ALA A 254 -32.35 2.48 7.83
N LYS A 255 -33.15 2.90 6.84
CA LYS A 255 -33.84 1.99 5.92
C LYS A 255 -32.86 1.17 5.09
N LYS A 256 -31.85 1.81 4.49
CA LYS A 256 -30.79 1.13 3.71
C LYS A 256 -30.05 0.09 4.54
N ILE A 257 -29.62 0.45 5.76
CA ILE A 257 -28.87 -0.45 6.65
C ILE A 257 -29.76 -1.63 7.10
N LYS A 258 -31.05 -1.40 7.37
CA LYS A 258 -31.98 -2.47 7.76
C LYS A 258 -32.19 -3.48 6.62
N LEU A 259 -32.36 -3.01 5.38
CA LEU A 259 -32.50 -3.89 4.21
C LEU A 259 -31.28 -4.81 4.06
N ARG A 260 -30.07 -4.29 4.24
CA ARG A 260 -28.82 -5.07 4.14
C ARG A 260 -28.60 -6.12 5.24
N LYS A 261 -29.35 -6.05 6.35
CA LYS A 261 -29.25 -7.00 7.48
C LYS A 261 -30.39 -8.03 7.48
N GLY A 262 -31.35 -7.88 6.57
CA GLY A 262 -32.53 -8.74 6.44
C GLY A 262 -32.40 -9.83 5.38
N ASP A 263 -31.24 -9.91 4.71
CA ASP A 263 -30.79 -11.01 3.84
C ASP A 263 -29.69 -11.81 4.55
#